data_AF-A0AAD9LG95-F1
#
_entry.id   AF-A0AAD9LG95-F1
#
_cell.length_a   1.000
_cell.length_b   1.000
_cell.length_c   1.000
_cell.angle_alpha   90.00
_cell.angle_beta   90.00
_cell.angle_gamma   90.00
#
_symmetry.space_group_name_H-M   'P 1'
#
loop_
_entity.id
_entity.type
_entity.pdbx_description
1 polymer ?
#
loop_
_entity_poly.entity_id
_entity_poly.type
_entity_poly.pdbx_seq_one_letter_code
_entity_poly.pdbx_strand_id
1 'polypeptide(L)'
;MIRSAKKETSTKTLATRLQTNQVGYWVKTQKGPEEVFKLYKLNNAGRHILGKSQFSDWVNYVDDLNAKNEGTVASIIPTLRKYFRNEDLFHC
;
A
#
# COMPACT_ATOMS: atom_id res chain seq x y z
N MET A 1 4.65 12.91 3.84
CA MET A 1 4.71 14.23 3.19
C MET A 1 3.59 14.39 2.16
N ILE A 2 3.57 13.62 1.06
CA ILE A 2 2.55 13.74 -0.01
C ILE A 2 1.11 13.69 0.52
N ARG A 3 0.78 12.74 1.41
CA ARG A 3 -0.58 12.63 1.97
C ARG A 3 -1.02 13.86 2.77
N SER A 4 -0.12 14.47 3.55
CA SER A 4 -0.45 15.69 4.29
C SER A 4 -0.75 16.83 3.32
N ALA A 5 0.03 16.94 2.24
CA ALA A 5 -0.21 17.91 1.17
C ALA A 5 -1.52 17.65 0.39
N LYS A 6 -2.08 16.44 0.41
CA LYS A 6 -3.41 16.16 -0.18
C LYS A 6 -4.56 16.76 0.64
N LYS A 7 -4.34 17.05 1.93
CA LYS A 7 -5.36 17.64 2.82
C LYS A 7 -5.51 19.15 2.61
N GLU A 8 -4.42 19.81 2.20
CA GLU A 8 -4.41 21.23 1.90
C GLU A 8 -4.93 21.52 0.49
N THR A 9 -5.96 22.36 0.36
CA THR A 9 -6.60 22.67 -0.92
C THR A 9 -5.60 23.19 -1.97
N SER A 10 -4.66 24.04 -1.55
CA SER A 10 -3.65 24.64 -2.42
C SER A 10 -2.67 23.62 -3.03
N THR A 11 -2.37 22.53 -2.31
CA THR A 11 -1.41 21.51 -2.76
C THR A 11 -2.06 20.19 -3.19
N LYS A 12 -3.39 20.05 -3.03
CA LYS A 12 -4.13 18.80 -3.27
C LYS A 12 -3.92 18.22 -4.66
N THR A 13 -4.01 19.06 -5.70
CA THR A 13 -3.87 18.62 -7.10
C THR A 13 -2.46 18.10 -7.38
N LEU A 14 -1.44 18.85 -6.97
CA LEU A 14 -0.04 18.45 -7.14
C LEU A 14 0.28 17.18 -6.35
N ALA A 15 -0.15 17.12 -5.08
CA ALA A 15 0.08 15.97 -4.22
C ALA A 15 -0.61 14.70 -4.74
N THR A 16 -1.80 14.83 -5.33
CA THR A 16 -2.49 13.69 -5.96
C THR A 16 -1.72 13.19 -7.18
N ARG A 17 -1.29 14.08 -8.08
CA ARG A 17 -0.47 13.71 -9.25
C ARG A 17 0.85 13.04 -8.85
N LEU A 18 1.52 13.57 -7.83
CA LEU A 18 2.75 12.99 -7.30
C LEU A 18 2.52 11.59 -6.73
N GLN A 19 1.43 11.36 -5.99
CA GLN A 19 1.10 10.04 -5.48
C GLN A 19 0.82 9.04 -6.62
N THR A 20 0.05 9.45 -7.64
CA THR A 20 -0.23 8.61 -8.81
C THR A 20 1.06 8.23 -9.54
N ASN A 21 1.95 9.20 -9.79
CA ASN A 21 3.22 8.93 -10.46
C ASN A 21 4.13 8.01 -9.63
N GLN A 22 4.13 8.18 -8.31
CA GLN A 22 4.90 7.32 -7.41
C GLN A 22 4.42 5.86 -7.45
N VAL A 23 3.10 5.62 -7.38
CA VAL A 23 2.53 4.27 -7.46
C VAL A 23 2.78 3.66 -8.84
N GLY A 24 2.55 4.42 -9.92
CA GLY A 24 2.84 3.97 -11.28
C GLY A 24 4.30 3.60 -11.51
N TYR A 25 5.23 4.33 -10.90
CA TYR A 25 6.65 4.00 -10.94
C TYR A 25 6.97 2.69 -10.19
N TRP A 26 6.36 2.47 -9.01
CA TRP A 26 6.54 1.22 -8.27
C TRP A 26 6.02 0.01 -9.05
N VAL A 27 4.86 0.13 -9.70
CA VAL A 27 4.32 -0.93 -10.56
C VAL A 27 5.25 -1.18 -11.75
N LYS A 28 5.71 -0.12 -12.43
CA LYS A 28 6.62 -0.24 -13.59
C LYS A 28 7.95 -0.91 -13.23
N THR A 29 8.46 -0.64 -12.02
CA THR A 29 9.73 -1.19 -11.53
C THR A 29 9.56 -2.51 -10.78
N GLN A 30 8.33 -3.07 -10.77
CA GLN A 30 7.97 -4.31 -10.07
C GLN A 30 8.43 -4.32 -8.61
N LYS A 31 8.25 -3.20 -7.91
CA LYS A 31 8.67 -3.08 -6.51
C LYS A 31 7.95 -4.12 -5.66
N GLY A 32 8.66 -4.79 -4.75
CA GLY A 32 8.08 -5.87 -3.95
C GLY A 32 6.90 -5.39 -3.09
N PRO A 33 5.79 -6.16 -2.99
CA PRO A 33 4.66 -5.82 -2.14
C PRO A 33 5.04 -5.50 -0.69
N GLU A 34 5.98 -6.26 -0.10
CA GLU A 34 6.47 -6.01 1.25
C GLU A 34 7.19 -4.65 1.37
N GLU A 35 7.94 -4.25 0.35
CA GLU A 35 8.65 -2.96 0.36
C GLU A 35 7.64 -1.81 0.35
N VAL A 36 6.63 -1.88 -0.52
CA VAL A 36 5.56 -0.88 -0.59
C VAL A 36 4.73 -0.85 0.69
N PHE A 37 4.49 -2.00 1.31
CA PHE A 37 3.83 -2.10 2.62
C PHE A 37 4.54 -1.27 3.70
N LYS A 38 5.87 -1.36 3.75
CA LYS A 38 6.72 -0.57 4.66
C LYS A 38 6.75 0.91 4.29
N LEU A 39 6.73 1.25 3.00
CA LEU A 39 6.66 2.66 2.54
C LEU A 39 5.36 3.34 2.99
N TYR A 40 4.26 2.59 3.04
CA TYR A 40 3.00 3.05 3.64
C TYR A 40 2.98 3.05 5.17
N LYS A 41 4.07 2.61 5.82
CA LYS A 41 4.24 2.46 7.27
C LYS A 41 3.20 1.53 7.90
N LEU A 42 2.75 0.54 7.14
CA LEU A 42 1.74 -0.41 7.59
C LEU A 42 2.31 -1.46 8.55
N ASN A 43 3.60 -1.76 8.46
CA ASN A 43 4.30 -2.68 9.36
C ASN A 43 4.25 -2.28 10.85
N ASN A 44 3.90 -1.02 11.15
CA ASN A 44 3.76 -0.50 12.51
C ASN A 44 2.30 -0.10 12.83
N ALA A 45 1.33 -0.55 12.04
CA ALA A 45 -0.08 -0.14 12.20
C ALA A 45 -0.81 -0.87 13.34
N GLY A 46 -0.27 -2.01 13.81
CA GLY A 46 -0.91 -2.86 14.81
C GLY A 46 -2.31 -3.32 14.40
N ARG A 47 -3.15 -3.61 15.39
CA ARG A 47 -4.51 -4.16 15.20
C ARG A 47 -5.47 -3.30 14.35
N HIS A 48 -5.18 -2.01 14.17
CA HIS A 48 -6.06 -1.10 13.42
C HIS A 48 -5.66 -0.99 11.94
N ILE A 49 -4.88 -1.94 11.42
CA ILE A 49 -4.37 -1.87 10.06
C ILE A 49 -5.48 -1.86 9.00
N LEU A 50 -6.51 -2.70 9.17
CA LEU A 50 -7.61 -2.83 8.20
C LEU A 50 -8.43 -1.53 8.08
N GLY A 51 -8.42 -0.68 9.11
CA GLY A 51 -9.08 0.63 9.09
C GLY A 51 -8.23 1.77 8.51
N LYS A 52 -6.96 1.52 8.12
CA LYS A 52 -6.12 2.55 7.52
C LYS A 52 -6.33 2.62 6.02
N SER A 53 -6.59 3.81 5.48
CA SER A 53 -6.72 4.00 4.02
C SER A 53 -5.50 3.50 3.24
N GLN A 54 -4.31 3.57 3.85
CA GLN A 54 -3.08 3.08 3.20
C GLN A 54 -3.06 1.56 3.01
N PHE A 55 -3.84 0.82 3.80
CA PHE A 55 -3.99 -0.62 3.60
C PHE A 55 -4.70 -0.89 2.27
N SER A 56 -5.80 -0.19 2.01
CA SER A 56 -6.49 -0.24 0.71
C SER A 56 -5.60 0.23 -0.44
N ASP A 57 -4.84 1.32 -0.26
CA ASP A 57 -3.88 1.80 -1.27
C ASP A 57 -2.81 0.73 -1.59
N TRP A 58 -2.38 -0.03 -0.58
CA TRP A 58 -1.41 -1.12 -0.75
C TRP A 58 -2.02 -2.36 -1.42
N VAL A 59 -3.25 -2.74 -1.08
CA VAL A 59 -3.96 -3.85 -1.75
C VAL A 59 -4.13 -3.53 -3.23
N ASN A 60 -4.63 -2.35 -3.56
CA ASN A 60 -4.79 -1.90 -4.95
C ASN A 60 -3.45 -1.90 -5.69
N TYR A 61 -2.36 -1.53 -5.03
CA TYR A 61 -1.02 -1.62 -5.62
C TYR A 61 -0.63 -3.07 -5.98
N VAL A 62 -0.95 -4.05 -5.14
CA VAL A 62 -0.66 -5.46 -5.42
C VAL A 62 -1.52 -5.98 -6.57
N ASP A 63 -2.78 -5.54 -6.66
CA ASP A 63 -3.65 -5.85 -7.79
C ASP A 63 -3.11 -5.25 -9.10
N ASP A 64 -2.70 -3.97 -9.09
CA ASP A 64 -2.09 -3.30 -10.24
C ASP A 64 -0.78 -3.98 -10.68
N LEU A 65 0.03 -4.43 -9.71
CA LEU A 65 1.26 -5.16 -9.96
C LEU A 65 0.97 -6.49 -10.65
N ASN A 66 -0.03 -7.23 -10.17
CA ASN A 66 -0.44 -8.52 -10.73
C ASN A 66 -1.05 -8.36 -12.12
N ALA A 67 -1.88 -7.34 -12.35
CA ALA A 67 -2.49 -7.07 -13.65
C ALA A 67 -1.45 -6.79 -14.75
N LYS A 68 -0.26 -6.30 -14.39
CA LYS A 68 0.84 -6.06 -15.34
C LYS A 68 1.81 -7.23 -15.53
N ASN A 69 1.75 -8.25 -14.67
CA ASN A 69 2.71 -9.34 -14.69
C ASN A 69 2.03 -10.63 -15.15
N GLU A 70 2.45 -11.15 -16.31
CA GLU A 70 2.00 -12.47 -16.83
C GLU A 70 2.65 -13.66 -16.09
N GLY A 71 3.54 -13.36 -15.13
CA GLY A 71 4.28 -14.34 -14.35
C GLY A 71 3.59 -14.72 -13.03
N THR A 72 4.37 -14.74 -11.94
CA THR A 72 3.87 -15.15 -10.62
C THR A 72 2.96 -14.09 -10.02
N VAL A 73 1.73 -14.49 -9.68
CA VAL A 73 0.79 -13.67 -8.92
C VAL A 73 1.34 -13.40 -7.52
N ALA A 74 1.58 -12.14 -7.20
CA ALA A 74 1.98 -11.71 -5.88
C ALA A 74 0.80 -11.82 -4.90
N SER A 75 1.03 -12.48 -3.77
CA SER A 75 0.04 -12.60 -2.69
C SER A 75 0.33 -11.60 -1.57
N ILE A 76 -0.73 -11.03 -1.01
CA ILE A 76 -0.64 -10.16 0.18
C ILE A 76 -0.40 -10.95 1.47
N ILE A 77 -0.80 -12.23 1.52
CA ILE A 77 -0.83 -13.05 2.74
C ILE A 77 0.54 -13.20 3.41
N PRO A 78 1.65 -13.48 2.69
CA PRO A 78 2.96 -13.63 3.31
C PRO A 78 3.42 -12.36 4.04
N THR A 79 3.10 -11.19 3.50
CA THR A 79 3.43 -9.90 4.12
C THR A 79 2.63 -9.71 5.41
N LEU A 80 1.33 -10.00 5.39
CA LEU A 80 0.49 -9.89 6.58
C LEU A 80 0.96 -10.82 7.69
N ARG A 81 1.20 -12.11 7.38
CA ARG A 81 1.70 -13.08 8.37
C ARG A 81 3.05 -12.70 8.97
N LYS A 82 3.89 -11.96 8.23
CA LYS A 82 5.20 -11.51 8.71
C LYS A 82 5.10 -10.42 9.78
N TYR A 83 4.13 -9.51 9.65
CA TYR A 83 4.01 -8.33 10.51
C TYR A 83 2.85 -8.41 11.51
N PHE A 84 1.92 -9.34 11.33
CA PHE A 84 0.70 -9.46 12.11
C PHE A 84 0.46 -10.91 12.50
N ARG A 85 0.04 -11.11 13.75
CA ARG A 85 -0.52 -12.39 14.20
C ARG A 85 -1.96 -12.48 13.72
N ASN A 86 -2.51 -13.70 13.67
CA ASN A 86 -3.91 -13.89 13.28
C ASN A 86 -4.87 -13.10 14.19
N GLU A 87 -4.56 -13.01 15.49
CA GLU A 87 -5.30 -12.21 16.48
C GLU A 87 -5.31 -10.70 16.14
N ASP A 88 -4.31 -10.18 15.43
CA ASP A 88 -4.29 -8.78 15.02
C ASP A 88 -5.23 -8.49 13.83
N LEU A 89 -5.65 -9.53 13.11
CA LEU A 89 -6.43 -9.44 11.86
C LEU A 89 -7.87 -9.94 12.00
N PHE A 90 -8.12 -10.89 12.89
CA PHE A 90 -9.42 -11.53 13.08
C PHE A 90 -9.92 -11.30 14.51
N HIS A 91 -10.80 -10.31 14.66
CA HIS A 91 -11.67 -10.18 15.81
C HIS A 91 -13.10 -10.01 15.30
N CYS A 92 -13.95 -11.01 15.56
CA CYS A 92 -15.40 -10.88 15.53
C CYS A 92 -15.87 -10.20 16.81
#